data_AF-A0A7J9M7A9-F1
#
_entry.id   AF-A0A7J9M7A9-F1
#
_cell.length_a   1.000
_cell.length_b   1.000
_cell.length_c   1.000
_cell.angle_alpha   90.00
_cell.angle_beta   90.00
_cell.angle_gamma   90.00
#
_symmetry.space_group_name_H-M   'P 1'
#
loop_
_entity.id
_entity.type
_entity.pdbx_description
1 polymer ?
#
loop_
_entity_poly.entity_id
_entity_poly.type
_entity_poly.pdbx_seq_one_letter_code
_entity_poly.pdbx_strand_id
1 'polypeptide(L)'
;HWKNLGGLQVGGGINLDNCLSYIDEGASHVIVTSYVFNNGQMDLERLKGLVNVIGKQRLVLDLSCRKKEDKYAIVTDRWQKFSDVYLDEEVLNFLARFADEFLVHGVDVEGKKLGIDKDLVALLGKHSPVGSSYICLHYIPVTYAGGVTVMDDLETIKAAGKGRVDITVGSALDIFGGNLAYSDVVAWHENNRRGIN
;
A
#
# COMPACT_ATOMS: atom_id res chain seq x y z
N HIS A 1 12.92 -21.96 -14.62
CA HIS A 1 12.09 -22.45 -13.50
C HIS A 1 11.93 -21.34 -12.47
N TRP A 2 10.76 -20.69 -12.46
CA TRP A 2 10.47 -19.42 -11.76
C TRP A 2 10.14 -19.56 -10.26
N LYS A 3 10.46 -20.69 -9.62
CA LYS A 3 9.98 -21.03 -8.27
C LYS A 3 10.58 -20.21 -7.11
N ASN A 4 11.49 -19.26 -7.35
CA ASN A 4 12.23 -18.54 -6.29
C ASN A 4 12.35 -17.00 -6.48
N LEU A 5 11.54 -16.37 -7.34
CA LEU A 5 11.46 -14.90 -7.43
C LEU A 5 10.08 -14.43 -6.98
N GLY A 6 9.79 -14.54 -5.67
CA GLY A 6 8.56 -14.08 -5.05
C GLY A 6 8.46 -12.55 -5.01
N GLY A 7 8.30 -11.90 -6.16
CA GLY A 7 8.31 -10.43 -6.26
C GLY A 7 7.07 -9.79 -6.88
N LEU A 8 6.18 -10.57 -7.50
CA LEU A 8 4.98 -10.01 -8.12
C LEU A 8 3.79 -10.15 -7.18
N GLN A 9 3.04 -9.07 -7.03
CA GLN A 9 1.78 -8.98 -6.31
C GLN A 9 0.67 -8.76 -7.34
N VAL A 10 -0.51 -9.36 -7.13
CA VAL A 10 -1.63 -9.27 -8.09
C VAL A 10 -2.82 -8.58 -7.44
N GLY A 11 -3.26 -7.47 -8.02
CA GLY A 11 -4.47 -6.76 -7.63
C GLY A 11 -5.53 -6.73 -8.74
N GLY A 12 -6.71 -6.21 -8.41
CA GLY A 12 -7.82 -6.03 -9.35
C GLY A 12 -8.83 -7.19 -9.31
N GLY A 13 -9.97 -6.95 -8.66
CA GLY A 13 -11.07 -7.93 -8.62
C GLY A 13 -10.79 -9.18 -7.76
N ILE A 14 -9.78 -9.13 -6.88
CA ILE A 14 -9.46 -10.21 -5.94
C ILE A 14 -10.64 -10.46 -4.99
N ASN A 15 -11.03 -11.71 -4.86
CA ASN A 15 -12.10 -12.21 -3.99
C ASN A 15 -11.83 -13.66 -3.57
N LEU A 16 -12.72 -14.26 -2.77
CA LEU A 16 -12.55 -15.63 -2.28
C LEU A 16 -12.48 -16.69 -3.39
N ASP A 17 -13.12 -16.46 -4.52
CA ASP A 17 -13.22 -17.45 -5.60
C ASP A 17 -11.93 -17.50 -6.44
N ASN A 18 -11.15 -16.42 -6.47
CA ASN A 18 -9.95 -16.32 -7.32
C ASN A 18 -8.62 -16.15 -6.58
N CYS A 19 -8.63 -15.73 -5.31
CA CYS A 19 -7.41 -15.39 -4.58
C CYS A 19 -6.40 -16.54 -4.52
N LEU A 20 -6.87 -17.77 -4.29
CA LEU A 20 -6.00 -18.93 -4.20
C LEU A 20 -5.35 -19.28 -5.55
N SER A 21 -6.08 -19.13 -6.67
CA SER A 21 -5.56 -19.41 -8.01
C SER A 21 -4.33 -18.57 -8.31
N TYR A 22 -4.38 -17.26 -8.04
CA TYR A 22 -3.24 -16.37 -8.28
C TYR A 22 -2.02 -16.76 -7.45
N ILE A 23 -2.24 -17.16 -6.19
CA ILE A 23 -1.18 -17.62 -5.31
C ILE A 23 -0.57 -18.93 -5.82
N ASP A 24 -1.39 -19.89 -6.25
CA ASP A 24 -0.94 -21.17 -6.80
C ASP A 24 -0.21 -21.02 -8.14
N GLU A 25 -0.58 -20.01 -8.93
CA GLU A 25 0.09 -19.61 -10.18
C GLU A 25 1.42 -18.87 -9.94
N GLY A 26 1.75 -18.54 -8.70
CA GLY A 26 3.05 -18.03 -8.28
C GLY A 26 3.09 -16.56 -7.86
N ALA A 27 1.94 -15.89 -7.71
CA ALA A 27 1.91 -14.58 -7.07
C ALA A 27 2.40 -14.69 -5.61
N SER A 28 3.23 -13.74 -5.20
CA SER A 28 3.70 -13.68 -3.80
C SER A 28 2.57 -13.28 -2.86
N HIS A 29 1.76 -12.32 -3.31
CA HIS A 29 0.63 -11.75 -2.59
C HIS A 29 -0.50 -11.45 -3.55
N VAL A 30 -1.72 -11.39 -3.00
CA VAL A 30 -2.84 -10.73 -3.66
C VAL A 30 -3.15 -9.40 -2.96
N ILE A 31 -3.52 -8.40 -3.75
CA ILE A 31 -3.89 -7.06 -3.29
C ILE A 31 -5.41 -6.95 -3.35
N VAL A 32 -6.04 -6.72 -2.20
CA VAL A 32 -7.51 -6.59 -2.10
C VAL A 32 -7.93 -5.16 -1.78
N THR A 33 -8.97 -4.71 -2.48
CA THR A 33 -9.60 -3.38 -2.32
C THR A 33 -11.10 -3.53 -2.08
N SER A 34 -11.89 -3.39 -3.14
CA SER A 34 -13.34 -3.23 -3.12
C SER A 34 -14.11 -4.47 -2.67
N TYR A 35 -13.46 -5.63 -2.63
CA TYR A 35 -14.08 -6.83 -2.08
C TYR A 35 -14.26 -6.73 -0.56
N VAL A 36 -13.28 -6.16 0.15
CA VAL A 36 -13.31 -5.94 1.60
C VAL A 36 -13.94 -4.58 1.94
N PHE A 37 -13.66 -3.54 1.16
CA PHE A 37 -14.18 -2.19 1.38
C PHE A 37 -15.27 -1.85 0.37
N ASN A 38 -16.54 -1.94 0.78
CA ASN A 38 -17.69 -1.78 -0.10
C ASN A 38 -18.83 -1.04 0.61
N ASN A 39 -19.59 -0.23 -0.12
CA ASN A 39 -20.76 0.47 0.41
C ASN A 39 -20.45 1.31 1.67
N GLY A 40 -19.25 1.91 1.76
CA GLY A 40 -18.81 2.71 2.89
C GLY A 40 -18.52 1.91 4.16
N GLN A 41 -18.34 0.59 4.06
CA GLN A 41 -18.05 -0.27 5.19
C GLN A 41 -16.89 -1.22 4.88
N MET A 42 -16.24 -1.70 5.94
CA MET A 42 -15.28 -2.79 5.88
C MET A 42 -16.00 -4.10 6.24
N ASP A 43 -16.01 -5.06 5.32
CA ASP A 43 -16.55 -6.39 5.54
C ASP A 43 -15.47 -7.28 6.18
N LEU A 44 -15.51 -7.36 7.51
CA LEU A 44 -14.54 -8.13 8.29
C LEU A 44 -14.64 -9.65 8.04
N GLU A 45 -15.82 -10.16 7.69
CA GLU A 45 -16.00 -11.59 7.44
C GLU A 45 -15.36 -11.99 6.10
N ARG A 46 -15.45 -11.12 5.08
CA ARG A 46 -14.69 -11.30 3.82
C ARG A 46 -13.19 -11.25 4.06
N LEU A 47 -12.72 -10.29 4.87
CA LEU A 47 -11.29 -10.18 5.21
C LEU A 47 -10.78 -11.44 5.91
N LYS A 48 -11.50 -11.92 6.94
CA LYS A 48 -11.17 -13.18 7.63
C LYS A 48 -11.23 -14.37 6.68
N GLY A 49 -12.20 -14.41 5.77
CA GLY A 49 -12.30 -15.45 4.75
C GLY A 49 -11.03 -15.52 3.90
N LEU A 50 -10.55 -14.38 3.38
CA LEU A 50 -9.33 -14.32 2.59
C LEU A 50 -8.13 -14.83 3.40
N VAL A 51 -7.97 -14.32 4.63
CA VAL A 51 -6.90 -14.74 5.54
C VAL A 51 -6.95 -16.25 5.81
N ASN A 52 -8.14 -16.83 5.94
CA ASN A 52 -8.29 -18.27 6.16
C ASN A 52 -7.87 -19.10 4.93
N VAL A 53 -8.09 -18.58 3.71
CA VAL A 53 -7.76 -19.30 2.47
C VAL A 53 -6.28 -19.18 2.11
N ILE A 54 -5.70 -17.97 2.16
CA ILE A 54 -4.33 -17.71 1.66
C ILE A 54 -3.31 -17.36 2.75
N GLY A 55 -3.77 -17.12 3.98
CA GLY A 55 -2.95 -16.61 5.08
C GLY A 55 -2.69 -15.10 4.97
N LYS A 56 -2.51 -14.43 6.11
CA LYS A 56 -2.23 -12.99 6.13
C LYS A 56 -0.92 -12.62 5.43
N GLN A 57 0.07 -13.51 5.49
CA GLN A 57 1.41 -13.38 4.91
C GLN A 57 1.42 -13.39 3.36
N ARG A 58 0.26 -13.47 2.73
CA ARG A 58 0.06 -13.39 1.28
C ARG A 58 -1.00 -12.35 0.90
N LEU A 59 -1.41 -11.51 1.85
CA LEU A 59 -2.44 -10.51 1.66
C LEU A 59 -1.87 -9.10 1.81
N VAL A 60 -2.10 -8.27 0.80
CA VAL A 60 -1.88 -6.83 0.82
C VAL A 60 -3.25 -6.16 0.88
N LEU A 61 -3.44 -5.26 1.84
CA LEU A 61 -4.64 -4.42 1.89
C LEU A 61 -4.36 -3.10 1.17
N ASP A 62 -5.10 -2.84 0.10
CA ASP A 62 -5.05 -1.55 -0.59
C ASP A 62 -6.14 -0.61 -0.03
N LEU A 63 -5.64 0.46 0.60
CA LEU A 63 -6.39 1.46 1.34
C LEU A 63 -6.44 2.75 0.51
N SER A 64 -7.48 2.88 -0.31
CA SER A 64 -7.79 4.14 -0.98
C SER A 64 -8.29 5.17 0.04
N CYS A 65 -7.55 6.25 0.23
CA CYS A 65 -7.78 7.23 1.27
C CYS A 65 -8.06 8.62 0.72
N ARG A 66 -8.93 9.36 1.41
CA ARG A 66 -9.30 10.72 1.03
C ARG A 66 -9.43 11.62 2.26
N LYS A 67 -8.99 12.88 2.14
CA LYS A 67 -9.04 13.83 3.26
C LYS A 67 -10.47 14.32 3.48
N LYS A 68 -10.92 14.31 4.73
CA LYS A 68 -12.21 14.83 5.19
C LYS A 68 -12.00 15.46 6.56
N GLU A 69 -12.20 16.78 6.65
CA GLU A 69 -12.16 17.53 7.92
C GLU A 69 -10.89 17.22 8.74
N ASP A 70 -9.72 17.33 8.08
CA ASP A 70 -8.37 17.07 8.63
C ASP A 70 -8.03 15.62 9.00
N LYS A 71 -8.92 14.67 8.70
CA LYS A 71 -8.64 13.24 8.83
C LYS A 71 -8.62 12.56 7.46
N TYR A 72 -8.00 11.39 7.39
CA TYR A 72 -8.06 10.55 6.20
C TYR A 72 -9.03 9.41 6.45
N ALA A 73 -10.02 9.27 5.58
CA ALA A 73 -10.98 8.17 5.62
C ALA A 73 -10.73 7.24 4.43
N ILE A 74 -10.93 5.94 4.64
CA ILE A 74 -10.97 4.98 3.56
C ILE A 74 -12.22 5.27 2.73
N VAL A 75 -12.04 5.39 1.42
CA VAL A 75 -13.12 5.59 0.46
C VAL A 75 -13.33 4.33 -0.37
N THR A 76 -14.60 4.08 -0.67
CA THR A 76 -15.09 2.89 -1.36
C THR A 76 -15.84 3.30 -2.62
N ASP A 77 -16.32 2.32 -3.39
CA ASP A 77 -17.20 2.55 -4.54
C ASP A 77 -16.59 3.50 -5.57
N ARG A 78 -15.37 3.19 -6.06
CA ARG A 78 -14.58 4.06 -6.95
C ARG A 78 -14.36 5.45 -6.36
N TRP A 79 -14.05 5.47 -5.07
CA TRP A 79 -13.74 6.66 -4.28
C TRP A 79 -14.89 7.65 -4.09
N GLN A 80 -16.12 7.24 -4.42
CA GLN A 80 -17.30 8.09 -4.32
C GLN A 80 -17.89 8.11 -2.91
N LYS A 81 -17.67 7.05 -2.13
CA LYS A 81 -18.30 6.89 -0.81
C LYS A 81 -17.27 6.79 0.30
N PHE A 82 -17.28 7.76 1.20
CA PHE A 82 -16.53 7.69 2.46
C PHE A 82 -17.05 6.55 3.33
N SER A 83 -16.12 5.81 3.93
CA SER A 83 -16.43 4.91 5.03
C SER A 83 -16.30 5.59 6.38
N ASP A 84 -16.76 4.91 7.43
CA ASP A 84 -16.53 5.32 8.82
C ASP A 84 -15.15 4.90 9.35
N VAL A 85 -14.29 4.34 8.49
CA VAL A 85 -12.93 3.90 8.85
C VAL A 85 -11.94 5.02 8.53
N TYR A 86 -11.41 5.65 9.58
CA TYR A 86 -10.40 6.70 9.48
C TYR A 86 -9.01 6.12 9.76
N LEU A 87 -8.01 6.55 9.00
CA LEU A 87 -6.63 6.13 9.24
C LEU A 87 -6.09 6.79 10.51
N ASP A 88 -5.74 5.95 11.46
CA ASP A 88 -4.96 6.27 12.66
C ASP A 88 -4.16 5.04 13.11
N GLU A 89 -3.50 5.15 14.25
CA GLU A 89 -2.71 4.06 14.84
C GLU A 89 -3.55 2.82 15.17
N GLU A 90 -4.76 3.00 15.68
CA GLU A 90 -5.60 1.89 16.12
C GLU A 90 -6.09 1.10 14.91
N VAL A 91 -6.57 1.78 13.88
CA VAL A 91 -7.04 1.16 12.64
C VAL A 91 -5.90 0.45 11.91
N LEU A 92 -4.73 1.08 11.77
CA LEU A 92 -3.59 0.45 11.10
C LEU A 92 -3.10 -0.80 11.85
N ASN A 93 -3.01 -0.74 13.18
CA ASN A 93 -2.65 -1.91 14.00
C ASN A 93 -3.73 -3.00 13.97
N PHE A 94 -5.01 -2.64 13.91
CA PHE A 94 -6.09 -3.59 13.77
C PHE A 94 -6.01 -4.33 12.43
N LEU A 95 -5.86 -3.60 11.32
CA LEU A 95 -5.76 -4.17 9.98
C LEU A 95 -4.49 -5.03 9.80
N ALA A 96 -3.41 -4.67 10.49
CA ALA A 96 -2.11 -5.37 10.48
C ALA A 96 -2.20 -6.83 10.99
N ARG A 97 -3.27 -7.16 11.70
CA ARG A 97 -3.57 -8.53 12.12
C ARG A 97 -3.98 -9.43 10.96
N PHE A 98 -4.43 -8.85 9.86
CA PHE A 98 -5.01 -9.54 8.72
C PHE A 98 -4.18 -9.44 7.43
N ALA A 99 -3.23 -8.52 7.34
CA ALA A 99 -2.40 -8.33 6.15
C ALA A 99 -0.90 -8.41 6.48
N ASP A 100 -0.10 -8.67 5.45
CA ASP A 100 1.37 -8.64 5.51
C ASP A 100 1.90 -7.25 5.15
N GLU A 101 1.19 -6.50 4.32
CA GLU A 101 1.58 -5.18 3.81
C GLU A 101 0.34 -4.30 3.55
N PHE A 102 0.54 -2.99 3.61
CA PHE A 102 -0.41 -1.99 3.17
C PHE A 102 0.05 -1.28 1.91
N LEU A 103 -0.85 -1.17 0.95
CA LEU A 103 -0.72 -0.26 -0.19
C LEU A 103 -1.69 0.90 0.04
N VAL A 104 -1.22 2.15 0.12
CA VAL A 104 -2.06 3.29 0.49
C VAL A 104 -2.04 4.34 -0.60
N HIS A 105 -3.21 4.64 -1.16
CA HIS A 105 -3.35 5.60 -2.26
C HIS A 105 -4.13 6.84 -1.81
N GLY A 106 -3.59 8.03 -2.09
CA GLY A 106 -4.27 9.30 -1.89
C GLY A 106 -5.16 9.64 -3.09
N VAL A 107 -6.48 9.50 -2.96
CA VAL A 107 -7.43 9.70 -4.09
C VAL A 107 -7.44 11.14 -4.60
N ASP A 108 -7.26 12.13 -3.73
CA ASP A 108 -7.32 13.53 -4.16
C ASP A 108 -6.11 13.93 -5.05
N VAL A 109 -5.02 13.17 -5.01
CA VAL A 109 -3.79 13.42 -5.81
C VAL A 109 -3.67 12.53 -7.05
N GLU A 110 -4.22 11.31 -7.01
CA GLU A 110 -4.22 10.39 -8.14
C GLU A 110 -5.10 10.93 -9.29
N GLY A 111 -4.52 11.13 -10.47
CA GLY A 111 -5.23 11.60 -11.67
C GLY A 111 -5.38 13.13 -11.83
N LYS A 112 -5.08 13.94 -10.81
CA LYS A 112 -5.16 15.42 -10.89
C LYS A 112 -3.81 16.14 -11.08
N LYS A 113 -2.68 15.42 -11.11
CA LYS A 113 -1.33 15.99 -11.15
C LYS A 113 -1.06 17.01 -10.02
N LEU A 114 -1.64 16.79 -8.84
CA LEU A 114 -1.49 17.70 -7.69
C LEU A 114 -0.23 17.42 -6.85
N GLY A 115 0.66 16.54 -7.33
CA GLY A 115 1.85 16.11 -6.61
C GLY A 115 1.52 15.11 -5.50
N ILE A 116 2.46 14.91 -4.58
CA ILE A 116 2.35 13.98 -3.46
C ILE A 116 1.46 14.52 -2.33
N ASP A 117 0.69 13.64 -1.67
CA ASP A 117 -0.04 13.97 -0.45
C ASP A 117 0.88 13.83 0.78
N LYS A 118 1.61 14.91 1.11
CA LYS A 118 2.60 14.92 2.19
C LYS A 118 1.98 14.65 3.57
N ASP A 119 0.75 15.11 3.80
CA ASP A 119 0.05 14.93 5.08
C ASP A 119 -0.30 13.45 5.30
N LEU A 120 -0.79 12.78 4.25
CA LEU A 120 -1.06 11.34 4.29
C LEU A 120 0.24 10.55 4.54
N VAL A 121 1.31 10.86 3.82
CA VAL A 121 2.62 10.20 4.01
C VAL A 121 3.14 10.42 5.43
N ALA A 122 2.99 11.62 6.00
CA ALA A 122 3.39 11.90 7.38
C ALA A 122 2.57 11.12 8.42
N LEU A 123 1.26 10.98 8.19
CA LEU A 123 0.38 10.13 9.00
C LEU A 123 0.85 8.68 8.99
N LEU A 124 1.13 8.13 7.81
CA LEU A 124 1.64 6.77 7.63
C LEU A 124 3.00 6.59 8.30
N GLY A 125 3.95 7.51 8.11
CA GLY A 125 5.28 7.44 8.75
C GLY A 125 5.22 7.50 10.28
N LYS A 126 4.22 8.19 10.84
CA LYS A 126 3.97 8.22 12.28
C LYS A 126 3.36 6.92 12.78
N HIS A 127 2.36 6.38 12.07
CA HIS A 127 1.50 5.30 12.57
C HIS A 127 1.69 3.94 11.88
N SER A 128 2.73 3.77 11.05
CA SER A 128 3.06 2.49 10.43
C SER A 128 3.13 1.39 11.49
N PRO A 129 2.43 0.27 11.32
CA PRO A 129 2.31 -0.71 12.39
C PRO A 129 3.59 -1.54 12.57
N VAL A 130 3.74 -2.05 13.79
CA VAL A 130 4.80 -2.99 14.15
C VAL A 130 4.16 -4.35 14.39
N GLY A 131 4.48 -5.32 13.55
CA GLY A 131 4.18 -6.72 13.78
C GLY A 131 5.05 -7.29 14.90
N SER A 132 4.49 -8.25 15.62
CA SER A 132 5.24 -9.06 16.59
C SER A 132 5.14 -10.52 16.17
N SER A 133 6.31 -11.13 15.97
CA SER A 133 6.44 -12.59 15.94
C SER A 133 7.06 -13.04 17.27
N TYR A 134 6.96 -14.34 17.58
CA TYR A 134 7.61 -14.93 18.76
C TYR A 134 9.13 -14.71 18.82
N ILE A 135 9.76 -14.34 17.69
CA ILE A 135 11.21 -14.26 17.55
C ILE A 135 11.69 -12.80 17.45
N CYS A 136 10.93 -11.91 16.80
CA CYS A 136 11.32 -10.50 16.59
C CYS A 136 10.10 -9.59 16.40
N LEU A 137 10.27 -8.31 16.73
CA LEU A 137 9.44 -7.23 16.21
C LEU A 137 9.86 -6.94 14.76
N HIS A 138 8.89 -6.77 13.86
CA HIS A 138 9.16 -6.33 12.50
C HIS A 138 8.15 -5.26 12.09
N TYR A 139 8.56 -4.32 11.25
CA TYR A 139 7.60 -3.39 10.66
C TYR A 139 6.74 -4.12 9.63
N ILE A 140 5.45 -3.77 9.60
CA ILE A 140 4.58 -4.14 8.49
C ILE A 140 4.80 -3.11 7.39
N PRO A 141 5.23 -3.52 6.18
CA PRO A 141 5.48 -2.59 5.09
C PRO A 141 4.24 -1.73 4.78
N VAL A 142 4.50 -0.45 4.52
CA VAL A 142 3.49 0.51 4.09
C VAL A 142 4.03 1.20 2.87
N THR A 143 3.41 0.94 1.73
CA THR A 143 3.78 1.51 0.43
C THR A 143 2.76 2.58 0.07
N TYR A 144 3.22 3.83 -0.07
CA TYR A 144 2.39 4.91 -0.61
C TYR A 144 2.43 4.87 -2.14
N ALA A 145 1.27 4.99 -2.80
CA ALA A 145 1.22 5.23 -4.24
C ALA A 145 0.39 6.47 -4.56
N GLY A 146 1.00 7.42 -5.25
CA GLY A 146 0.27 8.57 -5.77
C GLY A 146 1.15 9.79 -5.99
N GLY A 147 1.05 10.37 -7.18
CA GLY A 147 1.47 11.75 -7.42
C GLY A 147 2.97 12.01 -7.56
N VAL A 148 3.82 10.97 -7.62
CA VAL A 148 5.25 11.14 -7.95
C VAL A 148 5.38 11.61 -9.39
N THR A 149 6.15 12.68 -9.59
CA THR A 149 6.42 13.28 -10.89
C THR A 149 7.90 13.62 -11.10
N VAL A 150 8.65 13.88 -10.02
CA VAL A 150 10.07 14.24 -10.05
C VAL A 150 10.84 13.53 -8.93
N MET A 151 12.18 13.51 -8.99
CA MET A 151 13.03 12.85 -7.97
C MET A 151 12.87 13.47 -6.58
N ASP A 152 12.62 14.78 -6.49
CA ASP A 152 12.39 15.49 -5.22
C ASP A 152 11.14 14.99 -4.47
N ASP A 153 10.17 14.40 -5.18
CA ASP A 153 9.01 13.78 -4.55
C ASP A 153 9.44 12.57 -3.71
N LEU A 154 10.41 11.78 -4.18
CA LEU A 154 10.93 10.61 -3.46
C LEU A 154 11.61 11.03 -2.15
N GLU A 155 12.43 12.08 -2.19
CA GLU A 155 13.08 12.63 -0.99
C GLU A 155 12.05 13.18 -0.01
N THR A 156 11.04 13.87 -0.52
CA THR A 156 9.97 14.40 0.31
C THR A 156 9.17 13.28 0.98
N ILE A 157 8.83 12.22 0.25
CA ILE A 157 8.12 11.05 0.80
C ILE A 157 8.99 10.37 1.86
N LYS A 158 10.28 10.16 1.59
CA LYS A 158 11.22 9.57 2.55
C LYS A 158 11.27 10.40 3.84
N ALA A 159 11.38 11.72 3.73
CA ALA A 159 11.44 12.62 4.87
C ALA A 159 10.12 12.63 5.67
N ALA A 160 8.98 12.84 5.00
CA ALA A 160 7.66 12.85 5.63
C ALA A 160 7.30 11.50 6.26
N GLY A 161 7.61 10.41 5.56
CA GLY A 161 7.41 9.03 5.97
C GLY A 161 8.42 8.55 7.01
N LYS A 162 9.38 9.38 7.41
CA LYS A 162 10.44 9.06 8.39
C LYS A 162 11.25 7.81 8.01
N GLY A 163 11.42 7.56 6.72
CA GLY A 163 12.05 6.35 6.20
C GLY A 163 11.28 5.04 6.45
N ARG A 164 10.02 5.12 6.88
CA ARG A 164 9.15 3.97 7.22
C ARG A 164 8.05 3.70 6.18
N VAL A 165 7.98 4.54 5.14
CA VAL A 165 6.97 4.46 4.08
C VAL A 165 7.71 4.27 2.76
N ASP A 166 7.43 3.16 2.09
CA ASP A 166 7.89 2.84 0.75
C ASP A 166 7.07 3.60 -0.30
N ILE A 167 7.55 3.63 -1.54
CA ILE A 167 6.95 4.42 -2.62
C ILE A 167 6.79 3.61 -3.90
N THR A 168 5.62 3.72 -4.51
CA THR A 168 5.35 3.26 -5.88
C THR A 168 5.53 4.40 -6.87
N VAL A 169 6.30 4.16 -7.93
CA VAL A 169 6.43 5.06 -9.09
C VAL A 169 5.92 4.35 -10.33
N GLY A 170 4.88 4.91 -10.95
CA GLY A 170 4.24 4.35 -12.14
C GLY A 170 4.46 5.22 -13.37
N SER A 171 3.40 5.89 -13.83
CA SER A 171 3.36 6.66 -15.09
C SER A 171 4.40 7.77 -15.23
N ALA A 172 5.07 8.17 -14.16
CA ALA A 172 6.15 9.15 -14.23
C ALA A 172 7.46 8.57 -14.78
N LEU A 173 7.63 7.25 -14.79
CA LEU A 173 8.81 6.58 -15.33
C LEU A 173 8.84 6.64 -16.86
N ASP A 174 10.04 6.81 -17.41
CA ASP A 174 10.35 6.83 -18.85
C ASP A 174 9.91 5.56 -19.57
N ILE A 175 10.04 4.39 -18.94
CA ILE A 175 9.56 3.10 -19.45
C ILE A 175 8.02 3.04 -19.62
N PHE A 176 7.28 3.99 -19.03
CA PHE A 176 5.84 4.18 -19.21
C PHE A 176 5.49 5.50 -19.92
N GLY A 177 6.47 6.18 -20.53
CA GLY A 177 6.29 7.44 -21.26
C GLY A 177 6.34 8.71 -20.40
N GLY A 178 6.79 8.61 -19.15
CA GLY A 178 7.07 9.75 -18.28
C GLY A 178 8.48 10.32 -18.46
N ASN A 179 8.88 11.23 -17.56
CA ASN A 179 10.15 11.96 -17.63
C ASN A 179 11.19 11.49 -16.60
N LEU A 180 10.83 10.63 -15.65
CA LEU A 180 11.76 10.08 -14.67
C LEU A 180 12.47 8.88 -15.24
N ALA A 181 13.80 8.91 -15.30
CA ALA A 181 14.56 7.75 -15.71
C ALA A 181 14.40 6.62 -14.70
N TYR A 182 13.97 5.43 -15.16
CA TYR A 182 13.85 4.24 -14.31
C TYR A 182 15.16 3.93 -13.57
N SER A 183 16.31 4.09 -14.24
CA SER A 183 17.63 3.88 -13.64
C SER A 183 17.90 4.78 -12.45
N ASP A 184 17.44 6.03 -12.47
CA ASP A 184 17.70 6.99 -11.41
C ASP A 184 16.87 6.67 -10.16
N VAL A 185 15.62 6.24 -10.36
CA VAL A 185 14.75 5.76 -9.28
C VAL A 185 15.33 4.49 -8.65
N VAL A 186 15.83 3.55 -9.45
CA VAL A 186 16.51 2.35 -8.93
C VAL A 186 17.77 2.70 -8.15
N ALA A 187 18.63 3.57 -8.70
CA ALA A 187 19.86 4.01 -8.03
C ALA A 187 19.54 4.72 -6.70
N TRP A 188 18.48 5.53 -6.67
CA TRP A 188 17.98 6.15 -5.45
C TRP A 188 17.57 5.10 -4.40
N HIS A 189 16.80 4.08 -4.76
CA HIS A 189 16.44 3.00 -3.82
C HIS A 189 17.66 2.22 -3.31
N GLU A 190 18.63 1.92 -4.17
CA GLU A 190 19.85 1.20 -3.77
C GLU A 190 20.69 2.00 -2.76
N ASN A 191 20.89 3.29 -3.01
CA ASN A 191 21.65 4.16 -2.11
C ASN A 191 20.99 4.27 -0.73
N ASN A 192 19.65 4.30 -0.72
CA ASN A 192 18.87 4.37 0.52
C ASN A 192 18.79 3.05 1.30
N ARG A 193 18.94 1.89 0.63
CA ARG A 193 19.12 0.61 1.34
C ARG A 193 20.50 0.50 2.00
N ARG A 194 21.55 1.02 1.35
CA ARG A 194 22.94 0.93 1.86
C ARG A 194 23.22 1.85 3.04
N GLY A 195 22.48 2.97 3.17
CA GLY A 195 22.63 3.92 4.28
C GLY A 195 21.97 3.53 5.61
N ILE A 196 21.38 2.33 5.69
CA ILE A 196 20.75 1.77 6.91
C ILE A 196 21.68 0.73 7.59
N ASN A 197 22.89 0.50 7.05
CA ASN A 197 23.94 -0.31 7.68
C ASN A 197 24.95 0.54 8.45
#